data_AF-A0A966CK70-F1
#
_entry.id   AF-A0A966CK70-F1
#
_cell.length_a   1.000
_cell.length_b   1.000
_cell.length_c   1.000
_cell.angle_alpha   90.00
_cell.angle_beta   90.00
_cell.angle_gamma   90.00
#
_symmetry.space_group_name_H-M   'P 1'
#
loop_
_entity.id
_entity.type
_entity.pdbx_description
1 polymer ?
#
loop_
_entity_poly.entity_id
_entity_poly.type
_entity_poly.pdbx_seq_one_letter_code
_entity_poly.pdbx_strand_id
1 'polypeptide(L)' 'MNFLSSHLLTLILFFPVLAALVILFLPKDEVKAIRWTALVASLVPFGLSVLLWMRFDSSASGFQFVEQYPWYEA' A
#
# COMPACT_ATOMS: atom_id res chain seq x y z
N MET A 1 -12.73 -10.74 12.30
CA MET A 1 -12.40 -9.30 12.22
C MET A 1 -11.37 -9.14 11.11
N ASN A 2 -11.72 -8.46 10.01
CA ASN A 2 -10.92 -8.49 8.78
C ASN A 2 -9.82 -7.42 8.84
N PHE A 3 -8.58 -7.82 9.13
CA PHE A 3 -7.37 -6.96 9.17
C PHE A 3 -7.23 -6.06 7.93
N LEU A 4 -7.53 -6.60 6.75
CA LEU A 4 -7.48 -5.85 5.48
C LEU A 4 -8.44 -4.66 5.44
N SER A 5 -9.56 -4.71 6.15
CA SER A 5 -10.53 -3.61 6.18
C SER A 5 -10.13 -2.51 7.17
N SER A 6 -9.40 -2.83 8.24
CA SER A 6 -8.99 -1.86 9.27
C SER A 6 -7.67 -1.14 8.94
N HIS A 7 -6.83 -1.71 8.07
CA HIS A 7 -5.49 -1.19 7.75
C HIS A 7 -5.26 -0.99 6.25
N LEU A 8 -6.32 -0.78 5.48
CA LEU A 8 -6.24 -0.69 4.02
C LEU A 8 -5.32 0.45 3.55
N LEU A 9 -5.40 1.63 4.19
CA LEU A 9 -4.58 2.78 3.83
C LEU A 9 -3.13 2.55 4.20
N THR A 10 -2.86 2.02 5.39
CA THR A 10 -1.50 1.67 5.83
C THR A 10 -0.86 0.67 4.86
N LEU A 11 -1.59 -0.35 4.43
CA LEU A 11 -1.10 -1.32 3.47
C LEU A 11 -0.77 -0.66 2.13
N ILE A 12 -1.65 0.17 1.57
CA ILE A 12 -1.39 0.88 0.31
C ILE A 12 -0.17 1.80 0.43
N LEU A 13 -0.07 2.54 1.54
CA LEU A 13 0.98 3.55 1.76
C LEU A 13 2.36 2.94 1.94
N PHE A 14 2.48 1.87 2.74
CA PHE A 14 3.78 1.31 3.13
C PHE A 14 4.21 0.11 2.28
N PHE A 15 3.35 -0.45 1.42
CA PHE A 15 3.76 -1.54 0.52
C PHE A 15 4.97 -1.19 -0.37
N PRO A 16 5.10 0.02 -0.94
CA PRO A 16 6.28 0.41 -1.71
C PRO A 16 7.59 0.34 -0.90
N VAL A 17 7.54 0.61 0.41
CA VAL A 17 8.69 0.48 1.30
C VAL A 17 9.08 -0.99 1.45
N LEU A 18 8.10 -1.87 1.64
CA LEU A 18 8.34 -3.32 1.68
C LEU A 18 8.95 -3.82 0.36
N ALA A 19 8.43 -3.35 -0.78
CA ALA A 19 8.99 -3.67 -2.10
C ALA A 19 10.43 -3.19 -2.25
N ALA A 20 10.74 -1.97 -1.79
CA ALA A 20 12.09 -1.42 -1.80
C ALA A 20 13.06 -2.26 -0.93
N LEU A 21 12.61 -2.74 0.24
CA LEU A 21 13.39 -3.65 1.07
C LEU A 21 13.69 -4.96 0.36
N VAL A 22 12.73 -5.53 -0.38
CA VAL A 22 13.00 -6.73 -1.21
C VAL A 22 14.02 -6.44 -2.30
N ILE A 23 13.88 -5.31 -2.99
CA ILE A 23 14.82 -4.89 -4.05
C ILE A 23 16.23 -4.66 -3.50
N LEU A 24 16.37 -4.19 -2.26
CA LEU A 24 17.66 -3.97 -1.60
C LEU A 24 18.53 -5.23 -1.55
N PHE A 25 17.92 -6.41 -1.48
CA PHE A 25 18.63 -7.69 -1.45
C PHE A 25 18.94 -8.25 -2.85
N LEU A 26 18.50 -7.59 -3.93
CA LEU A 26 18.81 -8.01 -5.30
C LEU A 26 20.19 -7.48 -5.73
N PRO A 27 20.96 -8.27 -6.50
CA PRO A 27 22.22 -7.78 -7.08
C PRO A 27 22.00 -6.57 -7.97
N LYS A 28 22.79 -5.51 -7.78
CA LYS A 28 22.68 -4.26 -8.54
C LYS A 28 22.82 -4.43 -10.06
N ASP A 29 23.57 -5.44 -10.49
CA ASP A 29 23.85 -5.71 -11.90
C ASP A 29 22.68 -6.44 -12.59
N GLU A 30 21.77 -7.04 -11.80
CA GLU A 30 20.58 -7.75 -12.27
C GLU A 30 19.40 -6.80 -12.51
N VAL A 31 19.58 -5.84 -13.42
CA VAL A 31 18.59 -4.80 -13.76
C VAL A 31 17.23 -5.40 -14.15
N LYS A 32 17.23 -6.55 -14.84
CA LYS A 32 16.01 -7.24 -15.23
C LYS A 32 15.22 -7.73 -14.02
N ALA A 33 15.89 -8.32 -13.03
CA ALA A 33 15.25 -8.78 -11.80
C ALA A 33 14.64 -7.60 -11.03
N ILE A 34 15.41 -6.52 -10.84
CA ILE A 34 14.96 -5.30 -10.15
C ILE A 34 13.68 -4.74 -10.80
N ARG A 35 13.66 -4.62 -12.14
CA ARG A 35 12.50 -4.08 -12.87
C ARG A 35 11.26 -4.95 -12.72
N TRP A 36 11.41 -6.26 -12.86
CA TRP A 36 10.27 -7.19 -12.73
C TRP A 36 9.75 -7.24 -11.29
N THR A 37 10.62 -7.25 -10.29
CA THR A 37 10.23 -7.18 -8.89
C THR A 37 9.47 -5.88 -8.60
N ALA A 38 9.97 -4.73 -9.04
CA ALA A 38 9.29 -3.45 -8.86
C ALA A 38 7.92 -3.42 -9.54
N LEU A 39 7.81 -3.95 -10.76
CA LEU A 39 6.55 -4.01 -11.50
C LEU A 39 5.52 -4.91 -10.82
N VAL A 40 5.91 -6.13 -10.43
CA VAL A 40 4.98 -7.05 -9.76
C VAL A 40 4.57 -6.50 -8.39
N ALA A 41 5.52 -5.90 -7.66
CA ALA A 41 5.23 -5.29 -6.38
C ALA A 41 4.26 -4.10 -6.50
N SER A 42 4.33 -3.28 -7.56
CA SER A 42 3.42 -2.14 -7.74
C SER A 42 1.97 -2.55 -8.04
N LEU A 43 1.74 -3.77 -8.54
CA LEU A 43 0.39 -4.30 -8.75
C LEU A 43 -0.38 -4.49 -7.44
N VAL A 44 0.30 -4.69 -6.32
CA VAL A 44 -0.35 -4.90 -5.02
C VAL A 44 -1.04 -3.62 -4.51
N PRO A 45 -0.35 -2.48 -4.29
CA PRO A 45 -1.03 -1.25 -3.87
C PRO A 45 -1.99 -0.74 -4.95
N PHE A 46 -1.77 -1.03 -6.23
CA PHE A 46 -2.74 -0.77 -7.30
C PHE A 46 -4.04 -1.55 -7.09
N GLY A 47 -3.96 -2.88 -6.91
CA GLY A 47 -5.13 -3.72 -6.65
C GLY A 47 -5.87 -3.33 -5.36
N LEU A 48 -5.13 -3.00 -4.30
CA LEU A 48 -5.71 -2.48 -3.05
C LEU A 48 -6.41 -1.12 -3.25
N SER A 49 -5.85 -0.25 -4.10
CA SER A 49 -6.48 1.04 -4.45
C SER A 49 -7.76 0.85 -5.25
N VAL A 50 -7.81 -0.14 -6.17
CA VAL A 50 -9.03 -0.51 -6.87
C VAL A 50 -10.08 -1.07 -5.90
N LEU A 51 -9.68 -1.91 -4.94
CA LEU A 51 -10.57 -2.41 -3.89
C LEU A 51 -11.15 -1.27 -3.02
N LEU A 52 -10.30 -0.30 -2.65
CA LEU A 52 -10.72 0.89 -1.93
C LEU A 52 -11.77 1.67 -2.75
N TRP A 53 -11.49 1.89 -4.03
CA TRP A 53 -12.40 2.59 -4.92
C TRP A 53 -13.76 1.90 -5.06
N MET A 54 -13.78 0.56 -5.20
CA MET A 54 -15.03 -0.21 -5.24
C MET A 54 -15.85 -0.14 -3.95
N ARG A 55 -15.22 0.19 -2.82
CA ARG A 55 -15.86 0.33 -1.50
C ARG A 55 -16.24 1.78 -1.16
N PHE A 56 -15.86 2.74 -1.99
CA PHE A 56 -16.15 4.14 -1.77
C PHE A 56 -17.61 4.46 -2.09
N ASP A 57 -18.29 5.14 -1.18
CA ASP A 57 -19.67 5.60 -1.35
C ASP A 57 -19.70 7.07 -1.78
N SER A 58 -20.02 7.35 -3.03
CA SER A 58 -20.05 8.74 -3.53
C SER A 58 -21.16 9.61 -2.93
N SER A 59 -22.13 9.02 -2.23
CA SER A 59 -23.22 9.75 -1.57
C SER A 59 -22.89 10.20 -0.15
N ALA A 60 -21.88 9.59 0.48
CA ALA A 60 -21.45 9.93 1.83
C ALA A 60 -20.47 11.12 1.82
N SER A 61 -20.69 12.09 2.70
CA SER A 61 -19.82 13.26 2.86
C SER A 61 -18.66 12.98 3.83
N GLY A 62 -17.52 13.64 3.61
CA GLY A 62 -16.33 13.51 4.44
C GLY A 62 -15.37 12.40 4.01
N PHE A 63 -14.31 12.19 4.80
CA PHE A 63 -13.32 11.13 4.57
C PHE A 63 -13.87 9.78 5.04
N GLN A 64 -13.94 8.80 4.13
CA GLN A 64 -14.46 7.46 4.44
C GLN A 64 -13.38 6.46 4.87
N PHE A 65 -12.13 6.73 4.49
CA PHE A 65 -10.97 5.95 4.89
C PHE A 65 -10.04 6.87 5.66
N VAL A 66 -9.89 6.63 6.96
CA VAL A 66 -9.04 7.44 7.85
C VAL A 66 -8.29 6.48 8.77
N GLU A 67 -6.98 6.59 8.77
CA GLU A 67 -6.09 5.95 9.74
C GLU A 67 -5.31 7.05 10.44
N GLN A 68 -5.47 7.17 11.75
CA GLN A 68 -4.84 8.18 12.58
C GLN A 68 -4.15 7.51 13.76
N TYR A 69 -2.93 7.95 14.05
CA TYR A 69 -2.16 7.52 15.20
C TYR A 69 -1.73 8.76 15.97
N PRO A 70 -1.87 8.77 17.32
CA PRO A 70 -1.36 9.87 18.13
C PRO A 70 0.16 9.93 17.98
N TRP A 71 0.68 11.09 17.58
CA TRP A 71 2.11 11.28 17.40
C TRP A 71 2.84 11.41 18.75
N TYR A 72 2.22 12.12 19.71
CA TYR A 72 2.69 12.28 21.07
C TYR A 72 1.48 12.49 22.00
N GLU A 73 1.63 12.17 23.28
CA GLU A 73 0.66 12.54 24.31
C GLU A 73 1.05 13.91 24.86
N ALA A 74 0.14 14.87 24.75
CA ALA A 74 0.31 16.22 25.28
C ALA A 74 0.08 16.26 26.80
#